data_AF-A0A9E3Y9W0-F1
#
_entry.id   AF-A0A9E3Y9W0-F1
#
_cell.length_a   1.000
_cell.length_b   1.000
_cell.length_c   1.000
_cell.angle_alpha   90.00
_cell.angle_beta   90.00
_cell.angle_gamma   90.00
#
_symmetry.space_group_name_H-M   'P 1'
#
loop_
_entity.id
_entity.type
_entity.pdbx_description
1 polymer ?
#
loop_
_entity_poly.entity_id
_entity_poly.type
_entity_poly.pdbx_seq_one_letter_code
_entity_poly.pdbx_strand_id
1 'polypeptide(L)'
;LGEQHFRELLVDYDLSQNVGNWQWVAGTGPDAAPYFRIMNPLSQSRRFDPSGEFIRSWVPELASLDDQSIHAPWEAGPLELEAAGVRLGDNYPRPIVDHSEARDRTLAAYKKARG
;
A
#
# COMPACT_ATOMS: atom_id res chain seq x y z
N LEU A 1 -4.61 -15.45 -6.17
CA LEU A 1 -5.15 -14.09 -6.42
C LEU A 1 -4.03 -13.13 -6.79
N GLY A 2 -3.12 -12.74 -5.88
CA GLY A 2 -2.01 -11.81 -6.21
C GLY A 2 -1.01 -12.35 -7.25
N GLU A 3 -0.45 -13.55 -7.02
CA GLU A 3 0.49 -14.21 -7.94
C GLU A 3 -0.07 -14.34 -9.37
N GLN A 4 -1.30 -14.81 -9.48
CA GLN A 4 -1.99 -14.96 -10.76
C GLN A 4 -2.22 -13.61 -11.45
N HIS A 5 -2.60 -12.57 -10.72
CA HIS A 5 -2.80 -11.24 -11.29
C HIS A 5 -1.50 -10.69 -11.91
N PHE A 6 -0.37 -10.91 -11.24
CA PHE A 6 0.95 -10.52 -11.77
C PHE A 6 1.33 -11.34 -12.99
N ARG A 7 1.02 -12.66 -13.00
CA ARG A 7 1.21 -13.52 -14.18
C ARG A 7 0.47 -13.00 -15.42
N GLU A 8 -0.72 -12.45 -15.23
CA GLU A 8 -1.57 -12.01 -16.34
C GLU A 8 -1.19 -10.63 -16.88
N LEU A 9 -0.61 -9.75 -16.06
CA LEU A 9 -0.41 -8.33 -16.41
C LEU A 9 1.05 -7.91 -16.59
N LEU A 10 2.01 -8.62 -16.00
CA LEU A 10 3.42 -8.24 -16.10
C LEU A 10 4.03 -8.67 -17.44
N VAL A 11 4.56 -7.70 -18.18
CA VAL A 11 5.30 -7.94 -19.44
C VAL A 11 6.59 -8.75 -19.22
N ASP A 12 7.16 -8.65 -18.02
CA ASP A 12 8.39 -9.31 -17.59
C ASP A 12 8.13 -10.55 -16.72
N TYR A 13 6.91 -11.12 -16.80
CA TYR A 13 6.57 -12.29 -16.02
C TYR A 13 7.59 -13.43 -16.21
N ASP A 14 8.17 -13.84 -15.09
CA ASP A 14 8.91 -15.08 -14.95
C ASP A 14 8.31 -15.90 -13.81
N LEU A 15 8.07 -17.19 -14.06
CA LEU A 15 7.41 -18.07 -13.10
C LEU A 15 8.22 -18.19 -11.79
N SER A 16 9.54 -18.34 -11.89
CA SER A 16 10.41 -18.57 -10.74
C SER A 16 10.51 -17.32 -9.88
N GLN A 17 10.72 -16.16 -10.51
CA GLN A 17 10.78 -14.87 -9.84
C GLN A 17 9.43 -14.50 -9.22
N ASN A 18 8.31 -14.68 -9.94
CA ASN A 18 6.99 -14.33 -9.42
C ASN A 18 6.65 -15.22 -8.20
N VAL A 19 6.69 -16.54 -8.34
CA VAL A 19 6.34 -17.46 -7.25
C VAL A 19 7.29 -17.30 -6.06
N GLY A 20 8.60 -17.15 -6.30
CA GLY A 20 9.59 -16.94 -5.25
C GLY A 20 9.35 -15.65 -4.46
N ASN A 21 9.13 -14.52 -5.14
CA ASN A 21 8.88 -13.25 -4.47
C ASN A 21 7.54 -13.23 -3.73
N TRP A 22 6.49 -13.86 -4.27
CA TRP A 22 5.20 -13.98 -3.56
C TRP A 22 5.33 -14.83 -2.29
N GLN A 23 6.11 -15.92 -2.32
CA GLN A 23 6.44 -16.70 -1.14
C GLN A 23 7.23 -15.88 -0.11
N TRP A 24 8.21 -15.10 -0.59
CA TRP A 24 9.04 -14.26 0.27
C TRP A 24 8.20 -13.23 1.04
N VAL A 25 7.32 -12.49 0.34
CA VAL A 25 6.42 -11.50 0.95
C VAL A 25 5.40 -12.16 1.88
N ALA A 26 4.96 -13.39 1.58
CA ALA A 26 4.06 -14.16 2.42
C ALA A 26 4.73 -14.77 3.68
N GLY A 27 6.02 -14.51 3.90
CA GLY A 27 6.75 -15.01 5.06
C GLY A 27 7.15 -16.48 4.97
N THR A 28 7.12 -17.08 3.78
CA THR A 28 7.51 -18.47 3.55
C THR A 28 8.88 -18.54 2.88
N GLY A 29 9.80 -19.30 3.47
CA GLY A 29 11.18 -19.44 3.01
C GLY A 29 12.19 -19.06 4.09
N PRO A 30 13.45 -19.53 3.97
CA PRO A 30 14.48 -19.34 5.00
C PRO A 30 14.88 -17.87 5.19
N ASP A 31 14.85 -17.09 4.12
CA ASP A 31 15.25 -15.67 4.11
C ASP A 31 14.06 -14.71 4.24
N ALA A 32 12.87 -15.24 4.57
CA ALA A 32 11.67 -14.44 4.61
C ALA A 32 11.62 -13.50 5.81
N ALA A 33 11.17 -12.27 5.57
CA ALA A 33 10.84 -11.37 6.65
C ALA A 33 9.76 -12.04 7.52
N PRO A 34 9.88 -11.99 8.86
CA PRO A 34 8.90 -12.66 9.71
C PRO A 34 7.48 -12.13 9.45
N TYR A 35 6.50 -13.03 9.36
CA TYR A 35 5.12 -12.68 8.98
C TYR A 35 4.46 -11.61 9.88
N PHE A 36 4.86 -11.53 11.15
CA PHE A 36 4.37 -10.51 12.08
C PHE A 36 4.93 -9.10 11.80
N ARG A 37 5.88 -8.96 10.87
CA ARG A 37 6.42 -7.66 10.43
C ARG A 37 5.48 -7.04 9.41
N ILE A 38 4.52 -6.27 9.91
CA ILE A 38 3.53 -5.55 9.10
C ILE A 38 4.04 -4.12 8.90
N MET A 39 4.38 -3.78 7.66
CA MET A 39 4.90 -2.45 7.31
C MET A 39 3.76 -1.46 7.13
N ASN A 40 3.94 -0.24 7.62
CA ASN A 40 2.99 0.85 7.38
C ASN A 40 3.19 1.44 5.98
N PRO A 41 2.18 1.38 5.08
CA PRO A 41 2.27 1.93 3.73
C PRO A 41 2.64 3.42 3.71
N LEU A 42 2.14 4.21 4.66
CA LEU A 42 2.44 5.65 4.76
C LEU A 42 3.91 5.91 5.05
N SER A 43 4.50 5.13 5.95
CA SER A 43 5.93 5.24 6.26
C SER A 43 6.80 4.79 5.08
N GLN A 44 6.37 3.81 4.30
CA GLN A 44 7.10 3.41 3.08
C GLN A 44 6.95 4.46 1.97
N SER A 45 5.74 4.98 1.78
CA SER A 45 5.44 6.01 0.79
C SER A 45 6.31 7.25 1.00
N ARG A 46 6.33 7.82 2.21
CA ARG A 46 7.19 8.97 2.56
C ARG A 46 8.69 8.67 2.42
N ARG A 47 9.10 7.42 2.64
CA ARG A 47 10.51 7.02 2.56
C ARG A 47 11.00 6.88 1.12
N PHE A 48 10.18 6.31 0.24
CA PHE A 48 10.57 5.96 -1.12
C PHE A 48 10.10 6.96 -2.19
N ASP A 49 9.15 7.84 -1.84
CA ASP A 49 8.60 8.88 -2.72
C ASP A 49 8.40 10.19 -1.93
N PRO A 50 9.44 10.80 -1.34
CA PRO A 50 9.28 11.91 -0.39
C PRO A 50 8.62 13.17 -0.95
N SER A 51 8.67 13.39 -2.27
CA SER A 51 7.98 14.50 -2.96
C SER A 51 6.62 14.10 -3.57
N GLY A 52 6.24 12.83 -3.43
CA GLY A 52 5.02 12.29 -4.03
C GLY A 52 5.03 12.22 -5.56
N GLU A 53 6.18 12.44 -6.23
CA GLU A 53 6.28 12.49 -7.70
C GLU A 53 5.73 11.22 -8.37
N PHE A 54 5.99 10.06 -7.78
CA PHE A 54 5.44 8.81 -8.28
C PHE A 54 3.92 8.80 -8.14
N ILE A 55 3.38 9.20 -6.98
CA ILE A 55 1.93 9.30 -6.78
C ILE A 55 1.31 10.28 -7.77
N ARG A 56 1.87 11.48 -7.97
CA ARG A 56 1.35 12.47 -8.93
C ARG A 56 1.29 11.93 -10.36
N SER A 57 2.26 11.08 -10.73
CA SER A 57 2.35 10.50 -12.07
C SER A 57 1.27 9.43 -12.32
N TRP A 58 0.91 8.65 -11.30
CA TRP A 58 0.00 7.50 -11.43
C TRP A 58 -1.40 7.73 -10.87
N VAL A 59 -1.59 8.74 -10.03
CA VAL A 59 -2.84 9.13 -9.38
C VAL A 59 -3.07 10.63 -9.61
N PRO A 60 -3.37 11.04 -10.85
CA PRO A 60 -3.40 12.44 -11.27
C PRO A 60 -4.43 13.29 -10.49
N GLU A 61 -5.49 12.68 -9.96
CA GLU A 61 -6.46 13.34 -9.10
C GLU A 61 -5.86 13.89 -7.80
N LEU A 62 -4.70 13.39 -7.36
CA LEU A 62 -3.97 13.89 -6.18
C LEU A 62 -2.84 14.86 -6.54
N ALA A 63 -2.61 15.13 -7.83
CA ALA A 63 -1.41 15.79 -8.30
C ALA A 63 -1.25 17.26 -7.83
N SER A 64 -2.29 17.86 -7.27
CA SER A 64 -2.28 19.22 -6.73
C SER A 64 -2.12 19.32 -5.21
N LEU A 65 -2.09 18.19 -4.49
CA LEU A 65 -1.81 18.19 -3.04
C LEU A 65 -0.36 18.59 -2.76
N ASP A 66 -0.05 19.06 -1.55
CA ASP A 66 1.35 19.26 -1.17
C ASP A 66 2.08 17.92 -0.90
N ASP A 67 3.39 17.99 -0.71
CA ASP A 67 4.24 16.80 -0.52
C ASP A 67 3.93 16.04 0.78
N GLN A 68 3.27 16.68 1.77
CA GLN A 68 2.92 16.02 3.03
C GLN A 68 1.59 15.28 2.91
N SER A 69 0.58 15.97 2.39
CA SER A 69 -0.80 15.50 2.31
C SER A 69 -1.03 14.51 1.18
N ILE A 70 -0.22 14.51 0.12
CA ILE A 70 -0.32 13.54 -0.97
C ILE A 70 -0.20 12.08 -0.48
N HIS A 71 0.53 11.85 0.62
CA HIS A 71 0.70 10.53 1.21
C HIS A 71 -0.52 10.05 2.01
N ALA A 72 -1.30 10.97 2.57
CA ALA A 72 -2.48 10.65 3.36
C ALA A 72 -3.60 11.70 3.15
N PRO A 73 -4.25 11.73 1.95
CA PRO A 73 -5.24 12.76 1.64
C PRO A 73 -6.41 12.81 2.62
N TRP A 74 -6.74 11.70 3.28
CA TRP A 74 -7.80 11.64 4.29
C TRP A 74 -7.46 12.32 5.62
N GLU A 75 -6.18 12.65 5.86
CA GLU A 75 -5.72 13.43 7.02
C GLU A 75 -5.65 14.94 6.71
N ALA A 76 -5.74 15.32 5.44
CA ALA A 76 -5.64 16.70 4.98
C ALA A 76 -6.87 17.54 5.37
N GLY A 77 -6.67 18.85 5.47
CA GLY A 77 -7.73 19.79 5.83
C GLY A 77 -8.79 19.96 4.72
N PRO A 78 -10.06 20.28 5.04
CA PRO A 78 -11.10 20.46 4.01
C PRO A 78 -10.75 21.52 2.95
N LEU A 79 -10.14 22.64 3.36
CA LEU A 79 -9.74 23.71 2.45
C LEU A 79 -8.62 23.28 1.50
N GLU A 80 -7.71 22.44 1.98
CA GLU A 80 -6.61 21.93 1.18
C GLU A 80 -7.10 20.92 0.13
N LEU A 81 -7.99 20.02 0.53
CA LEU A 81 -8.65 19.08 -0.36
C LEU A 81 -9.47 19.82 -1.42
N GLU A 82 -10.20 20.86 -1.03
CA GLU A 82 -10.96 21.70 -1.96
C GLU A 82 -10.04 22.41 -2.96
N ALA A 83 -8.95 23.02 -2.50
CA ALA A 83 -7.97 23.70 -3.35
C ALA A 83 -7.28 22.74 -4.34
N ALA A 84 -7.04 21.50 -3.93
CA ALA A 84 -6.50 20.44 -4.78
C ALA A 84 -7.54 19.73 -5.65
N GLY A 85 -8.83 20.05 -5.50
CA GLY A 85 -9.92 19.39 -6.23
C GLY A 85 -10.20 17.94 -5.81
N VAL A 86 -9.76 17.52 -4.62
CA VAL A 86 -9.90 16.15 -4.11
C VAL A 86 -11.21 16.01 -3.31
N ARG A 87 -12.01 15.00 -3.65
CA ARG A 87 -13.26 14.64 -2.98
C ARG A 87 -13.20 13.18 -2.51
N LEU A 88 -12.95 13.01 -1.22
CA LEU A 88 -12.84 11.70 -0.59
C LEU A 88 -14.17 10.92 -0.67
N GLY A 89 -14.13 9.74 -1.27
CA GLY A 89 -15.31 8.90 -1.54
C GLY A 89 -15.94 9.12 -2.91
N ASP A 90 -15.43 10.05 -3.70
CA ASP A 90 -15.88 10.32 -5.08
C ASP A 90 -14.72 10.11 -6.06
N ASN A 91 -13.84 11.11 -6.24
CA ASN A 91 -12.72 11.00 -7.17
C ASN A 91 -11.49 10.34 -6.55
N TYR A 92 -11.42 10.24 -5.22
CA TYR A 92 -10.38 9.47 -4.53
C TYR A 92 -10.99 8.74 -3.32
N PRO A 93 -10.75 7.44 -3.12
CA PRO A 93 -11.41 6.70 -2.05
C PRO A 93 -10.88 7.07 -0.66
N ARG A 94 -11.70 6.84 0.36
CA ARG A 94 -11.21 6.74 1.75
C ARG A 94 -10.47 5.41 1.93
N PRO A 95 -9.55 5.30 2.92
CA PRO A 95 -8.92 4.02 3.25
C PRO A 95 -9.97 2.92 3.44
N ILE A 96 -9.82 1.81 2.70
CA ILE A 96 -10.76 0.68 2.76
C ILE A 96 -10.65 -0.12 4.07
N VAL A 97 -9.57 0.08 4.82
CA VAL A 97 -9.32 -0.53 6.11
C VAL A 97 -8.39 0.38 6.92
N ASP A 98 -8.62 0.50 8.22
CA ASP A 98 -7.66 1.15 9.11
C ASP A 98 -6.41 0.27 9.29
N HIS A 99 -5.23 0.89 9.26
CA HIS A 99 -3.98 0.13 9.30
C HIS A 99 -3.75 -0.56 10.65
N SER A 100 -4.15 0.06 11.76
CA SER A 100 -4.02 -0.55 13.09
C SER A 100 -4.97 -1.73 13.23
N GLU A 101 -6.22 -1.59 12.79
CA GLU A 101 -7.19 -2.69 12.78
C GLU A 101 -6.72 -3.87 11.91
N ALA A 102 -6.24 -3.57 10.69
CA ALA A 102 -5.69 -4.58 9.78
C ALA A 102 -4.51 -5.31 10.41
N ARG A 103 -3.62 -4.57 11.09
CA ARG A 103 -2.46 -5.13 11.79
C ARG A 103 -2.88 -6.08 12.90
N ASP A 104 -3.78 -5.65 13.77
CA ASP A 104 -4.20 -6.45 14.92
C ASP A 104 -4.93 -7.72 14.47
N ARG A 105 -5.80 -7.61 13.45
CA ARG A 105 -6.45 -8.76 12.81
C ARG A 105 -5.42 -9.76 12.25
N THR A 106 -4.38 -9.27 11.60
CA THR A 106 -3.32 -10.10 11.02
C THR A 106 -2.52 -10.82 12.10
N LEU A 107 -2.14 -10.12 13.17
CA LEU A 107 -1.41 -10.73 14.29
C LEU A 107 -2.25 -11.77 15.04
N ALA A 108 -3.55 -11.53 15.20
CA ALA A 108 -4.47 -12.50 15.79
C ALA A 108 -4.59 -13.77 14.93
N ALA A 109 -4.72 -13.62 13.60
CA ALA A 109 -4.76 -14.75 12.67
C ALA A 109 -3.45 -15.54 12.68
N TYR A 110 -2.30 -14.85 12.69
CA TYR A 110 -0.99 -15.49 12.78
C TYR A 110 -0.81 -16.27 14.09
N LYS A 111 -1.23 -15.70 15.23
CA LYS A 111 -1.21 -16.39 16.52
C LYS A 111 -2.08 -17.66 16.49
N LYS A 112 -3.27 -17.59 15.87
CA LYS A 112 -4.16 -18.74 15.70
C LYS A 112 -3.57 -19.82 14.78
N ALA A 113 -2.82 -19.45 13.75
CA ALA A 113 -2.19 -20.42 12.84
C ALA A 113 -0.95 -21.10 13.44
N ARG A 114 -0.33 -20.49 14.45
CA ARG A 114 0.85 -21.03 15.15
C ARG A 114 0.54 -21.90 16.36
N GLY A 115 -0.65 -21.76 16.93
CA GLY A 115 -1.14 -22.55 18.06
C GLY A 115 -2.05 -23.67 17.59
#